data_AF-A0A0F3PQ88-F1
#
_entry.id   AF-A0A0F3PQ88-F1
#
_cell.length_a   1.000
_cell.length_b   1.000
_cell.length_c   1.000
_cell.angle_alpha   90.00
_cell.angle_beta   90.00
_cell.angle_gamma   90.00
#
_symmetry.space_group_name_H-M   'P 1'
#
loop_
_entity.id
_entity.type
_entity.pdbx_description
1 polymer ?
#
loop_
_entity_poly.entity_id
_entity_poly.type
_entity_poly.pdbx_seq_one_letter_code
_entity_poly.pdbx_strand_id
1 'polypeptide(L)'
;MKKGKLLLGSVMMSMAIVMAGNDVRAHDDVSALDTGGAGYFYVGLDYSPAFSKIRDFSIRESNGETKAVYPYLKDGKSVKLESHKFDWNTPDPRIGFKDNMLVAMEGSVGYGIGGARVELEIGYERFKTKGIRDSGSKEDEADTVYLLAKELAYDVVTGQTDKLTAALAKTSGKDIVQFAKTLGISHSEIDKKVCATKSGGSSSKYGEYAIETDNNSTGGNGKVAVCGGQNTSNSNGSTGQQFLRDFVKGSLEDGSKNWPTSKHKAGTPASETNDNAKAVAGDLTKLTSDEKTIVAGLLAKTIEGGEVVEIRAVSSTSVMVNACYDLLSEGLGVVPYACVGLGGNFVGVVDGHITPKLAYRLKAGLSYQLSPEISAFAGGFYHRVVGDGVYDDLPAQRLVDDTSPAGRTKDTAIANFSMAYVGGEFGVRFAF
;
A
#
# COMPACT_ATOMS: atom_id res chain seq x y z
N MET A 1 -18.86 -6.44 12.44
CA MET A 1 -19.74 -6.74 11.29
C MET A 1 -21.25 -6.41 11.45
N LYS A 2 -21.72 -5.64 12.45
CA LYS A 2 -23.17 -5.32 12.60
C LYS A 2 -23.57 -3.83 12.58
N LYS A 3 -22.63 -2.88 12.56
CA LYS A 3 -22.97 -1.44 12.68
C LYS A 3 -23.22 -0.71 11.34
N GLY A 4 -22.61 -1.14 10.23
CA GLY A 4 -22.77 -0.46 8.92
C GLY A 4 -24.12 -0.68 8.24
N LYS A 5 -24.78 -1.83 8.45
CA LYS A 5 -26.10 -2.12 7.86
C LYS A 5 -27.24 -1.33 8.51
N LEU A 6 -27.08 -0.88 9.75
CA LEU A 6 -28.12 -0.13 10.46
C LEU A 6 -28.25 1.32 9.94
N LEU A 7 -27.12 1.93 9.55
CA LEU A 7 -27.07 3.34 9.10
C LEU A 7 -27.69 3.55 7.72
N LEU A 8 -27.44 2.64 6.77
CA LEU A 8 -28.05 2.72 5.43
C LEU A 8 -29.57 2.48 5.49
N GLY A 9 -30.00 1.52 6.33
CA GLY A 9 -31.41 1.26 6.59
C GLY A 9 -32.11 2.43 7.27
N SER A 10 -31.46 3.08 8.25
CA SER A 10 -32.04 4.25 8.93
C SER A 10 -32.14 5.47 8.03
N VAL A 11 -31.17 5.73 7.14
CA VAL A 11 -31.22 6.88 6.20
C VAL A 11 -32.30 6.69 5.15
N MET A 12 -32.40 5.49 4.55
CA MET A 12 -33.46 5.16 3.58
C MET A 12 -34.85 5.19 4.22
N MET A 13 -34.99 4.72 5.48
CA MET A 13 -36.26 4.77 6.20
C MET A 13 -36.62 6.21 6.62
N SER A 14 -35.65 7.04 7.02
CA SER A 14 -35.91 8.45 7.35
C SER A 14 -36.26 9.30 6.14
N MET A 15 -35.72 8.98 4.95
CA MET A 15 -36.09 9.67 3.71
C MET A 15 -37.51 9.27 3.27
N ALA A 16 -37.93 8.03 3.49
CA ALA A 16 -39.32 7.59 3.28
C ALA A 16 -40.31 8.21 4.30
N ILE A 17 -39.89 8.43 5.55
CA ILE A 17 -40.75 9.06 6.59
C ILE A 17 -40.91 10.57 6.36
N VAL A 18 -39.90 11.27 5.84
CA VAL A 18 -40.03 12.68 5.45
C VAL A 18 -40.98 12.85 4.26
N MET A 19 -41.09 11.86 3.37
CA MET A 19 -42.03 11.87 2.23
C MET A 19 -43.48 11.52 2.60
N ALA A 20 -43.73 10.87 3.75
CA ALA A 20 -45.09 10.53 4.19
C ALA A 20 -45.72 11.58 5.11
N GLY A 21 -44.98 12.63 5.50
CA GLY A 21 -45.37 13.56 6.57
C GLY A 21 -45.92 14.91 6.13
N ASN A 22 -45.65 15.40 4.91
CA ASN A 22 -46.06 16.73 4.49
C ASN A 22 -46.72 16.71 3.10
N ASP A 23 -48.01 17.00 3.10
CA ASP A 23 -48.80 17.44 1.95
C ASP A 23 -48.24 18.80 1.50
N VAL A 24 -47.16 18.80 0.72
CA VAL A 24 -46.56 20.04 0.16
C VAL A 24 -47.36 20.43 -1.07
N ARG A 25 -48.44 21.17 -0.86
CA ARG A 25 -49.06 21.99 -1.89
C ARG A 25 -48.19 23.24 -2.08
N ALA A 26 -47.41 23.27 -3.14
CA ALA A 26 -46.74 24.49 -3.58
C ALA A 26 -47.80 25.45 -4.15
N HIS A 27 -47.94 26.61 -3.52
CA HIS A 27 -48.77 27.71 -4.01
C HIS A 27 -48.00 28.41 -5.15
N ASP A 28 -48.65 28.54 -6.30
CA ASP A 28 -48.19 29.36 -7.43
C ASP A 28 -47.94 30.80 -6.98
N ASP A 29 -46.74 31.32 -7.27
CA ASP A 29 -46.50 32.72 -7.68
C ASP A 29 -44.99 33.01 -7.79
N VAL A 30 -44.35 32.71 -8.93
CA VAL A 30 -43.22 33.53 -9.45
C VAL A 30 -43.14 33.40 -10.98
N SER A 31 -43.58 34.48 -11.64
CA SER A 31 -43.12 35.07 -12.90
C SER A 31 -42.44 34.18 -13.96
N ALA A 32 -43.18 34.02 -15.06
CA ALA A 32 -42.83 33.36 -16.31
C ALA A 32 -41.50 33.81 -16.95
N LEU A 33 -40.65 32.82 -17.25
CA LEU A 33 -39.82 32.83 -18.46
C LEU A 33 -40.50 31.87 -19.45
N ASP A 34 -40.98 32.43 -20.55
CA ASP A 34 -41.87 31.82 -21.52
C ASP A 34 -41.14 30.76 -22.40
N THR A 35 -41.05 29.53 -21.89
CA THR A 35 -40.84 28.31 -22.69
C THR A 35 -41.68 27.18 -22.09
N GLY A 36 -42.77 26.83 -22.80
CA GLY A 36 -43.85 25.99 -22.32
C GLY A 36 -43.48 24.55 -21.92
N GLY A 37 -43.97 24.17 -20.73
CA GLY A 37 -44.05 22.82 -20.18
C GLY A 37 -44.29 22.89 -18.68
N ALA A 38 -45.30 22.20 -18.14
CA ALA A 38 -45.45 22.05 -16.69
C ALA A 38 -44.26 21.24 -16.16
N GLY A 39 -43.55 21.77 -15.16
CA GLY A 39 -42.44 21.06 -14.55
C GLY A 39 -42.91 19.85 -13.73
N TYR A 40 -42.08 18.83 -13.62
CA TYR A 40 -42.40 17.60 -12.89
C TYR A 40 -41.23 17.11 -12.04
N PHE A 41 -41.51 16.51 -10.90
CA PHE A 41 -40.51 15.82 -10.08
C PHE A 41 -40.48 14.35 -10.44
N TYR A 42 -39.33 13.70 -10.23
CA TYR A 42 -39.24 12.25 -10.36
C TYR A 42 -38.20 11.64 -9.44
N VAL A 43 -38.37 10.35 -9.19
CA VAL A 43 -37.38 9.50 -8.52
C VAL A 43 -36.91 8.43 -9.50
N GLY A 44 -35.60 8.24 -9.59
CA GLY A 44 -34.94 7.24 -10.42
C GLY A 44 -34.25 6.17 -9.58
N LEU A 45 -34.28 4.95 -10.09
CA LEU A 45 -33.46 3.85 -9.61
C LEU A 45 -32.82 3.15 -10.80
N ASP A 46 -31.50 2.99 -10.76
CA ASP A 46 -30.76 2.30 -11.81
C ASP A 46 -29.71 1.33 -11.28
N TYR A 47 -29.45 0.35 -12.13
CA TYR A 47 -28.38 -0.61 -12.01
C TYR A 47 -27.27 -0.23 -12.98
N SER A 48 -26.07 0.00 -12.44
CA SER A 48 -24.98 0.67 -13.16
C SER A 48 -23.67 -0.14 -13.19
N PRO A 49 -23.63 -1.33 -13.84
CA PRO A 49 -22.43 -2.16 -13.91
C PRO A 49 -21.25 -1.38 -14.49
N ALA A 50 -20.12 -1.38 -13.77
CA ALA A 50 -18.97 -0.52 -14.04
C ALA A 50 -17.69 -1.31 -14.29
N PHE A 51 -17.02 -1.00 -15.39
CA PHE A 51 -15.69 -1.49 -15.76
C PHE A 51 -14.61 -0.56 -15.22
N SER A 52 -13.67 -1.12 -14.48
CA SER A 52 -12.62 -0.36 -13.81
C SER A 52 -11.62 0.21 -14.82
N LYS A 53 -11.34 1.51 -14.69
CA LYS A 53 -10.20 2.18 -15.34
C LYS A 53 -9.27 2.80 -14.29
N ILE A 54 -9.15 2.16 -13.12
CA ILE A 54 -8.16 2.51 -12.10
C ILE A 54 -6.77 2.15 -12.63
N ARG A 55 -5.87 3.12 -12.67
CA ARG A 55 -4.53 2.98 -13.25
C ARG A 55 -3.46 3.57 -12.34
N ASP A 56 -2.23 3.12 -12.60
CA ASP A 56 -1.00 3.66 -12.02
C ASP A 56 -1.00 3.60 -10.48
N PHE A 57 -1.59 2.53 -9.93
CA PHE A 57 -1.68 2.33 -8.50
C PHE A 57 -0.31 2.09 -7.89
N SER A 58 0.03 2.91 -6.91
CA SER A 58 1.22 2.78 -6.07
C SER A 58 0.86 3.10 -4.63
N ILE A 59 1.63 2.56 -3.69
CA ILE A 59 1.47 2.82 -2.26
C ILE A 59 2.83 2.92 -1.58
N ARG A 60 2.94 3.83 -0.62
CA ARG A 60 4.14 4.06 0.18
C ARG A 60 3.78 4.56 1.58
N GLU A 61 4.71 4.51 2.50
CA GLU A 61 4.59 5.11 3.82
C GLU A 61 4.52 6.64 3.72
N SER A 62 3.84 7.28 4.67
CA SER A 62 3.71 8.75 4.72
C SER A 62 5.01 9.47 5.11
N ASN A 63 6.05 8.74 5.53
CA ASN A 63 7.40 9.28 5.73
C ASN A 63 8.20 9.32 4.41
N GLY A 64 7.74 8.65 3.34
CA GLY A 64 8.43 8.56 2.05
C GLY A 64 9.64 7.62 2.04
N GLU A 65 9.84 6.79 3.06
CA GLU A 65 11.00 5.90 3.19
C GLU A 65 10.84 4.57 2.43
N THR A 66 9.62 4.23 2.00
CA THR A 66 9.34 3.01 1.24
C THR A 66 10.16 2.97 -0.04
N LYS A 67 10.93 1.89 -0.21
CA LYS A 67 11.70 1.60 -1.42
C LYS A 67 11.00 0.61 -2.33
N ALA A 68 10.27 -0.34 -1.76
CA ALA A 68 9.52 -1.34 -2.51
C ALA A 68 8.32 -1.85 -1.71
N VAL A 69 7.33 -2.32 -2.45
CA VAL A 69 6.13 -2.96 -1.93
C VAL A 69 6.23 -4.47 -2.14
N TYR A 70 6.01 -5.27 -1.10
CA TYR A 70 6.09 -6.73 -1.17
C TYR A 70 4.75 -7.37 -0.80
N PRO A 71 4.21 -8.29 -1.62
CA PRO A 71 2.94 -8.92 -1.32
C PRO A 71 3.08 -10.03 -0.28
N TYR A 72 2.00 -10.34 0.42
CA TYR A 72 1.97 -11.43 1.39
C TYR A 72 2.03 -12.82 0.70
N LEU A 73 2.71 -13.78 1.33
CA LEU A 73 2.80 -15.16 0.86
C LEU A 73 1.50 -15.91 1.16
N LYS A 74 0.85 -16.41 0.10
CA LYS A 74 -0.30 -17.31 0.21
C LYS A 74 0.13 -18.67 0.78
N ASP A 75 -0.03 -18.86 2.09
CA ASP A 75 0.33 -20.10 2.80
C ASP A 75 -0.88 -20.89 3.35
N GLY A 76 -2.10 -20.42 3.07
CA GLY A 76 -3.36 -21.05 3.49
C GLY A 76 -3.64 -21.01 4.99
N LYS A 77 -2.90 -20.22 5.76
CA LYS A 77 -3.10 -19.98 7.20
C LYS A 77 -3.68 -18.58 7.42
N SER A 78 -4.19 -18.31 8.62
CA SER A 78 -4.64 -16.96 8.97
C SER A 78 -3.50 -15.96 8.80
N VAL A 79 -3.81 -14.79 8.24
CA VAL A 79 -2.82 -13.72 7.99
C VAL A 79 -2.13 -13.36 9.30
N LYS A 80 -0.80 -13.51 9.34
CA LYS A 80 0.06 -13.08 10.45
C LYS A 80 1.09 -12.13 9.88
N LEU A 81 1.09 -10.89 10.34
CA LEU A 81 1.98 -9.83 9.85
C LEU A 81 3.40 -10.03 10.41
N GLU A 82 4.04 -11.11 10.00
CA GLU A 82 5.42 -11.48 10.34
C GLU A 82 6.30 -11.25 9.10
N SER A 83 7.50 -10.71 9.28
CA SER A 83 8.31 -10.25 8.14
C SER A 83 8.72 -11.36 7.14
N HIS A 84 8.83 -12.61 7.58
CA HIS A 84 9.15 -13.76 6.73
C HIS A 84 7.94 -14.29 5.93
N LYS A 85 6.74 -13.74 6.17
CA LYS A 85 5.50 -14.11 5.46
C LYS A 85 5.26 -13.27 4.21
N PHE A 86 6.20 -12.44 3.80
CA PHE A 86 6.12 -11.63 2.60
C PHE A 86 6.99 -12.20 1.48
N ASP A 87 6.53 -12.03 0.23
CA ASP A 87 7.21 -12.50 -0.97
C ASP A 87 8.28 -11.49 -1.38
N TRP A 88 9.44 -11.57 -0.73
CA TRP A 88 10.60 -10.73 -1.00
C TRP A 88 11.16 -10.89 -2.43
N ASN A 89 10.74 -11.90 -3.20
CA ASN A 89 11.20 -12.11 -4.56
C ASN A 89 10.36 -11.35 -5.60
N THR A 90 9.22 -10.79 -5.21
CA THR A 90 8.30 -10.06 -6.11
C THR A 90 8.13 -8.61 -5.63
N PRO A 91 9.15 -7.76 -5.75
CA PRO A 91 9.02 -6.34 -5.42
C PRO A 91 8.07 -5.64 -6.39
N ASP A 92 7.33 -4.66 -5.88
CA ASP A 92 6.42 -3.77 -6.60
C ASP A 92 5.45 -4.52 -7.53
N PRO A 93 4.61 -5.43 -6.98
CA PRO A 93 3.64 -6.15 -7.78
C PRO A 93 2.62 -5.17 -8.39
N ARG A 94 2.18 -5.47 -9.60
CA ARG A 94 1.12 -4.67 -10.24
C ARG A 94 -0.21 -4.90 -9.52
N ILE A 95 -0.66 -3.91 -8.76
CA ILE A 95 -1.96 -3.93 -8.09
C ILE A 95 -3.04 -3.51 -9.09
N GLY A 96 -3.89 -4.45 -9.47
CA GLY A 96 -5.01 -4.22 -10.38
C GLY A 96 -6.36 -4.35 -9.69
N PHE A 97 -7.42 -3.85 -10.35
CA PHE A 97 -8.78 -3.92 -9.83
C PHE A 97 -9.72 -4.62 -10.82
N LYS A 98 -10.69 -5.38 -10.29
CA LYS A 98 -11.75 -6.06 -11.02
C LYS A 98 -12.88 -5.09 -11.34
N ASP A 99 -13.66 -5.44 -12.34
CA ASP A 99 -14.89 -4.74 -12.70
C ASP A 99 -15.97 -4.96 -11.64
N ASN A 100 -16.84 -3.98 -11.45
CA ASN A 100 -17.97 -4.03 -10.54
C ASN A 100 -19.25 -4.36 -11.31
N MET A 101 -19.53 -5.65 -11.47
CA MET A 101 -20.70 -6.15 -12.21
C MET A 101 -21.86 -6.60 -11.33
N LEU A 102 -21.88 -6.31 -10.03
CA LEU A 102 -22.92 -6.84 -9.13
C LEU A 102 -23.42 -5.83 -8.09
N VAL A 103 -22.55 -4.94 -7.60
CA VAL A 103 -22.87 -4.01 -6.50
C VAL A 103 -22.73 -2.59 -7.00
N ALA A 104 -23.58 -2.21 -7.95
CA ALA A 104 -23.65 -0.85 -8.50
C ALA A 104 -25.11 -0.47 -8.64
N MET A 105 -25.66 0.13 -7.58
CA MET A 105 -27.02 0.66 -7.56
C MET A 105 -26.92 2.16 -7.34
N GLU A 106 -27.72 2.90 -8.09
CA GLU A 106 -27.81 4.35 -7.98
C GLU A 106 -29.26 4.75 -7.73
N GLY A 107 -29.42 5.77 -6.90
CA GLY A 107 -30.70 6.42 -6.66
C GLY A 107 -30.59 7.87 -7.09
N SER A 108 -31.61 8.37 -7.77
CA SER A 108 -31.67 9.76 -8.18
C SER A 108 -33.01 10.41 -7.83
N VAL A 109 -32.96 11.70 -7.55
CA VAL A 109 -34.14 12.58 -7.46
C VAL A 109 -33.93 13.68 -8.47
N GLY A 110 -34.91 13.92 -9.33
CA GLY A 110 -34.79 14.89 -10.39
C GLY A 110 -36.01 15.79 -10.55
N TYR A 111 -35.78 16.87 -11.28
CA TYR A 111 -36.80 17.81 -11.71
C TYR A 111 -36.62 18.11 -13.19
N GLY A 112 -37.69 18.02 -13.96
CA GLY A 112 -37.70 18.23 -15.41
C GLY A 112 -38.62 19.37 -15.83
N ILE A 113 -38.20 20.15 -16.82
CA ILE A 113 -39.04 21.11 -17.55
C ILE A 113 -38.73 20.97 -19.05
N GLY A 114 -39.74 20.63 -19.84
CA GLY A 114 -39.56 20.39 -21.28
C GLY A 114 -38.55 19.25 -21.52
N GLY A 115 -37.53 19.51 -22.33
CA GLY A 115 -36.44 18.57 -22.59
C GLY A 115 -35.27 18.65 -21.60
N ALA A 116 -35.25 19.63 -20.67
CA ALA A 116 -34.16 19.79 -19.71
C ALA A 116 -34.51 19.13 -18.37
N ARG A 117 -33.54 18.42 -17.76
CA ARG A 117 -33.70 17.78 -16.45
C ARG A 117 -32.47 18.04 -15.57
N VAL A 118 -32.69 18.22 -14.27
CA VAL A 118 -31.64 18.26 -13.26
C VAL A 118 -31.83 17.08 -12.33
N GLU A 119 -30.79 16.27 -12.11
CA GLU A 119 -30.81 15.07 -11.27
C GLU A 119 -29.76 15.19 -10.16
N LEU A 120 -30.18 14.99 -8.91
CA LEU A 120 -29.27 14.66 -7.81
C LEU A 120 -29.18 13.13 -7.73
N GLU A 121 -27.99 12.59 -7.90
CA GLU A 121 -27.71 11.17 -7.99
C GLU A 121 -26.73 10.73 -6.91
N ILE A 122 -27.01 9.60 -6.27
CA ILE A 122 -26.13 8.96 -5.29
C ILE A 122 -25.87 7.53 -5.77
N GLY A 123 -24.60 7.20 -5.97
CA GLY A 123 -24.14 5.89 -6.40
C GLY A 123 -23.13 5.28 -5.44
N TYR A 124 -23.04 3.95 -5.45
CA TYR A 124 -21.98 3.21 -4.77
C TYR A 124 -21.37 2.16 -5.68
N GLU A 125 -20.05 2.22 -5.85
CA GLU A 125 -19.28 1.25 -6.61
C GLU A 125 -18.14 0.65 -5.77
N ARG A 126 -17.86 -0.64 -5.98
CA ARG A 126 -16.77 -1.34 -5.29
C ARG A 126 -15.93 -2.16 -6.26
N PHE A 127 -14.70 -1.72 -6.50
CA PHE A 127 -13.73 -2.38 -7.38
C PHE A 127 -12.77 -3.22 -6.54
N LYS A 128 -12.97 -4.54 -6.50
CA LYS A 128 -12.12 -5.46 -5.74
C LYS A 128 -10.71 -5.56 -6.32
N THR A 129 -9.70 -5.79 -5.50
CA THR A 129 -8.35 -6.06 -6.02
C THR A 129 -8.30 -7.37 -6.81
N LYS A 130 -7.44 -7.39 -7.83
CA LYS A 130 -7.09 -8.60 -8.59
C LYS A 130 -6.02 -9.34 -7.79
N GLY A 131 -6.20 -10.64 -7.63
CA GLY A 131 -5.18 -11.48 -7.02
C GLY A 131 -3.91 -11.48 -7.86
N ILE A 132 -2.76 -11.44 -7.20
CA ILE A 132 -1.43 -11.36 -7.84
C ILE A 132 -1.11 -12.66 -8.60
N ARG A 133 -1.65 -13.78 -8.12
CA ARG A 133 -1.49 -15.11 -8.72
C ARG A 133 -2.83 -15.49 -9.36
N ASP A 134 -2.92 -15.20 -10.65
CA ASP A 134 -4.12 -15.39 -11.48
C ASP A 134 -4.42 -16.87 -11.73
N SER A 135 -4.77 -17.62 -10.69
CA SER A 135 -5.11 -19.04 -10.77
C SER A 135 -6.54 -19.31 -10.32
N GLY A 136 -7.53 -18.62 -10.92
CA GLY A 136 -8.95 -19.02 -10.98
C GLY A 136 -9.65 -19.49 -9.69
N SER A 137 -9.07 -19.27 -8.53
CA SER A 137 -9.49 -19.78 -7.24
C SER A 137 -9.88 -18.61 -6.35
N LYS A 138 -10.77 -18.90 -5.40
CA LYS A 138 -11.42 -17.92 -4.52
C LYS A 138 -10.42 -16.89 -4.00
N GLU A 139 -10.88 -15.63 -4.00
CA GLU A 139 -10.17 -14.48 -3.43
C GLU A 139 -9.71 -14.85 -2.01
N ASP A 140 -8.40 -14.82 -1.78
CA ASP A 140 -7.80 -15.08 -0.48
C ASP A 140 -7.42 -13.74 0.15
N GLU A 141 -7.65 -13.57 1.46
CA GLU A 141 -7.35 -12.31 2.15
C GLU A 141 -5.86 -11.96 2.03
N ALA A 142 -4.99 -12.98 1.91
CA ALA A 142 -3.56 -12.85 1.65
C ALA A 142 -3.23 -12.04 0.38
N ASP A 143 -4.05 -12.10 -0.68
CA ASP A 143 -3.77 -11.42 -1.95
C ASP A 143 -3.97 -9.88 -1.86
N THR A 144 -4.40 -9.39 -0.68
CA THR A 144 -4.71 -7.98 -0.44
C THR A 144 -3.73 -7.29 0.51
N VAL A 145 -2.75 -8.02 1.04
CA VAL A 145 -1.84 -7.55 2.09
C VAL A 145 -0.45 -7.25 1.52
N TYR A 146 0.07 -6.06 1.80
CA TYR A 146 1.32 -5.56 1.24
C TYR A 146 2.22 -4.96 2.34
N LEU A 147 3.48 -5.38 2.38
CA LEU A 147 4.52 -4.78 3.21
C LEU A 147 5.18 -3.62 2.45
N LEU A 148 5.29 -2.48 3.12
CA LEU A 148 6.03 -1.31 2.68
C LEU A 148 7.45 -1.43 3.26
N ALA A 149 8.38 -1.92 2.45
CA ALA A 149 9.74 -2.17 2.88
C ALA A 149 10.66 -0.97 2.60
N LYS A 150 11.66 -0.81 3.48
CA LYS A 150 12.63 0.28 3.45
C LYS A 150 13.97 -0.16 2.86
N GLU A 151 14.96 0.71 2.98
CA GLU A 151 16.22 0.68 2.24
C GLU A 151 17.10 -0.53 2.54
N LEU A 152 17.33 -0.89 3.82
CA LEU A 152 18.19 -2.02 4.18
C LEU A 152 17.63 -3.35 3.68
N ALA A 153 16.33 -3.60 3.92
CA ALA A 153 15.68 -4.83 3.47
C ALA A 153 15.72 -4.94 1.94
N TYR A 154 15.38 -3.87 1.23
CA TYR A 154 15.41 -3.81 -0.23
C TYR A 154 16.81 -4.02 -0.81
N ASP A 155 17.82 -3.32 -0.28
CA ASP A 155 19.19 -3.36 -0.80
C ASP A 155 19.85 -4.73 -0.56
N VAL A 156 19.52 -5.43 0.54
CA VAL A 156 19.98 -6.81 0.78
C VAL A 156 19.42 -7.77 -0.26
N VAL A 157 18.10 -7.76 -0.48
CA VAL A 157 17.46 -8.68 -1.42
C VAL A 157 17.93 -8.43 -2.85
N THR A 158 18.05 -7.17 -3.25
CA THR A 158 18.51 -6.79 -4.60
C THR A 158 20.03 -6.90 -4.78
N GLY A 159 20.79 -7.12 -3.70
CA GLY A 159 22.24 -7.24 -3.75
C GLY A 159 22.98 -5.93 -4.06
N GLN A 160 22.41 -4.78 -3.69
CA GLN A 160 22.99 -3.47 -3.95
C GLN A 160 24.06 -3.11 -2.90
N THR A 161 25.24 -3.71 -2.99
CA THR A 161 26.30 -3.62 -1.94
C THR A 161 26.67 -2.18 -1.56
N ASP A 162 26.81 -1.26 -2.51
CA ASP A 162 27.20 0.13 -2.24
C ASP A 162 26.10 0.92 -1.52
N LYS A 163 24.84 0.73 -1.92
CA LYS A 163 23.69 1.39 -1.28
C LYS A 163 23.42 0.79 0.09
N LEU A 164 23.50 -0.53 0.22
CA LEU A 164 23.43 -1.23 1.50
C LEU A 164 24.52 -0.73 2.45
N THR A 165 25.75 -0.55 1.97
CA THR A 165 26.86 0.03 2.75
C THR A 165 26.50 1.43 3.26
N ALA A 166 25.99 2.29 2.37
CA ALA A 166 25.63 3.66 2.72
C ALA A 166 24.47 3.71 3.73
N ALA A 167 23.48 2.84 3.59
CA ALA A 167 22.35 2.72 4.51
C ALA A 167 22.81 2.17 5.88
N LEU A 168 23.58 1.07 5.90
CA LEU A 168 24.16 0.50 7.12
C LEU A 168 25.07 1.48 7.87
N ALA A 169 25.80 2.34 7.14
CA ALA A 169 26.65 3.35 7.75
C ALA A 169 25.86 4.44 8.50
N LYS A 170 24.60 4.67 8.14
CA LYS A 170 23.68 5.59 8.85
C LYS A 170 22.96 4.92 10.02
N THR A 171 22.95 3.59 10.06
CA THR A 171 22.33 2.81 11.14
C THR A 171 23.16 2.89 12.41
N SER A 172 22.51 3.01 13.56
CA SER A 172 23.21 3.07 14.84
C SER A 172 23.86 1.72 15.17
N GLY A 173 25.04 1.75 15.82
CA GLY A 173 25.69 0.51 16.24
C GLY A 173 24.82 -0.32 17.20
N LYS A 174 23.94 0.32 17.98
CA LYS A 174 22.98 -0.36 18.87
C LYS A 174 21.98 -1.22 18.09
N ASP A 175 21.45 -0.69 16.98
CA ASP A 175 20.51 -1.41 16.13
C ASP A 175 21.20 -2.60 15.44
N ILE A 176 22.47 -2.45 15.05
CA ILE A 176 23.27 -3.55 14.47
C ILE A 176 23.53 -4.65 15.50
N VAL A 177 23.83 -4.29 16.75
CA VAL A 177 23.98 -5.25 17.85
C VAL A 177 22.67 -6.02 18.06
N GLN A 178 21.52 -5.34 18.03
CA GLN A 178 20.21 -5.99 18.15
C GLN A 178 19.96 -6.96 16.99
N PHE A 179 20.15 -6.51 15.75
CA PHE A 179 20.04 -7.34 14.55
C PHE A 179 20.91 -8.60 14.63
N ALA A 180 22.20 -8.45 14.96
CA ALA A 180 23.14 -9.55 15.08
C ALA A 180 22.75 -10.56 16.17
N LYS A 181 22.29 -10.08 17.33
CA LYS A 181 21.78 -10.94 18.41
C LYS A 181 20.58 -11.75 17.94
N THR A 182 19.62 -11.12 17.28
CA THR A 182 18.43 -11.81 16.75
C THR A 182 18.84 -12.83 15.69
N LEU A 183 19.65 -12.44 14.70
CA LEU A 183 20.13 -13.34 13.64
C LEU A 183 20.85 -14.56 14.20
N GLY A 184 21.76 -14.37 15.17
CA GLY A 184 22.50 -15.45 15.80
C GLY A 184 21.62 -16.44 16.56
N ILE A 185 20.48 -16.00 17.11
CA ILE A 185 19.51 -16.86 17.81
C ILE A 185 18.62 -17.61 16.82
N SER A 186 18.05 -16.91 15.82
CA SER A 186 17.07 -17.50 14.90
C SER A 186 17.68 -18.24 13.71
N HIS A 187 18.86 -17.82 13.23
CA HIS A 187 19.49 -18.30 12.00
C HIS A 187 21.02 -18.38 12.15
N SER A 188 21.49 -19.24 13.05
CA SER A 188 22.91 -19.41 13.37
C SER A 188 23.79 -19.77 12.16
N GLU A 189 23.26 -20.47 11.16
CA GLU A 189 24.00 -20.80 9.93
C GLU A 189 24.23 -19.57 9.04
N ILE A 190 23.32 -18.58 9.05
CA ILE A 190 23.53 -17.31 8.34
C ILE A 190 24.54 -16.45 9.10
N ASP A 191 24.43 -16.39 10.44
CA ASP A 191 25.40 -15.67 11.27
C ASP A 191 26.84 -16.14 11.00
N LYS A 192 27.07 -17.46 10.82
CA LYS A 192 28.38 -18.03 10.49
C LYS A 192 28.95 -17.59 9.13
N LYS A 193 28.14 -17.01 8.25
CA LYS A 193 28.57 -16.52 6.93
C LYS A 193 28.93 -15.04 6.94
N VAL A 194 28.61 -14.32 8.01
CA VAL A 194 28.77 -12.87 8.11
C VAL A 194 29.87 -12.56 9.11
N CYS A 195 30.78 -11.65 8.75
CA CYS A 195 31.93 -11.28 9.57
C CYS A 195 32.76 -12.50 9.98
N ALA A 196 32.92 -13.47 9.09
CA ALA A 196 33.70 -14.66 9.36
C ALA A 196 35.20 -14.31 9.35
N THR A 197 35.86 -14.32 10.51
CA THR A 197 37.29 -13.99 10.63
C THR A 197 38.15 -14.96 9.81
N LYS A 198 39.30 -14.52 9.31
CA LYS A 198 40.16 -15.33 8.42
C LYS A 198 41.48 -15.69 9.09
N SER A 199 42.06 -16.82 8.71
CA SER A 199 43.41 -17.21 9.11
C SER A 199 44.47 -16.59 8.18
N GLY A 200 45.68 -16.39 8.70
CA GLY A 200 46.81 -15.80 7.98
C GLY A 200 47.63 -16.77 7.12
N GLY A 201 47.05 -17.89 6.67
CA GLY A 201 47.76 -18.95 5.97
C GLY A 201 48.08 -20.16 6.87
N SER A 202 49.36 -20.54 7.00
CA SER A 202 49.84 -21.78 7.66
C SER A 202 49.52 -21.92 9.16
N SER A 203 48.99 -20.88 9.80
CA SER A 203 48.56 -20.89 11.18
C SER A 203 47.12 -21.42 11.33
N SER A 204 46.85 -22.26 12.32
CA SER A 204 45.49 -22.67 12.73
C SER A 204 44.73 -21.58 13.50
N LYS A 205 45.20 -20.33 13.49
CA LYS A 205 44.65 -19.21 14.28
C LYS A 205 43.93 -18.20 13.40
N TYR A 206 42.75 -17.78 13.86
CA TYR A 206 41.90 -16.79 13.22
C TYR A 206 42.03 -15.43 13.92
N GLY A 207 41.57 -14.36 13.25
CA GLY A 207 41.47 -13.05 13.89
C GLY A 207 40.58 -13.14 15.13
N GLU A 208 40.97 -12.47 16.22
CA GLU A 208 40.17 -12.38 17.44
C GLU A 208 39.55 -10.98 17.55
N TYR A 209 38.23 -10.91 17.60
CA TYR A 209 37.53 -9.64 17.69
C TYR A 209 37.84 -8.89 18.99
N ALA A 210 38.17 -7.60 18.85
CA ALA A 210 38.51 -6.71 19.95
C ALA A 210 38.12 -5.26 19.64
N ILE A 211 38.24 -4.39 20.65
CA ILE A 211 37.87 -2.96 20.55
C ILE A 211 38.79 -2.19 19.59
N GLU A 212 40.02 -2.65 19.34
CA GLU A 212 40.93 -2.01 18.39
C GLU A 212 41.74 -3.08 17.66
N THR A 213 42.07 -2.83 16.39
CA THR A 213 42.97 -3.71 15.63
C THR A 213 44.40 -3.56 16.14
N ASP A 214 44.93 -4.64 16.72
CA ASP A 214 46.32 -4.84 17.13
C ASP A 214 46.74 -6.20 16.55
N ASN A 215 47.07 -6.19 15.26
CA ASN A 215 47.27 -7.40 14.47
C ASN A 215 48.57 -7.30 13.68
N ASN A 216 49.67 -7.60 14.36
CA ASN A 216 51.02 -7.48 13.82
C ASN A 216 51.80 -8.79 14.01
N SER A 217 52.39 -9.28 12.93
CA SER A 217 53.26 -10.46 12.91
C SER A 217 54.46 -10.34 13.86
N THR A 218 55.02 -9.13 14.02
CA THR A 218 56.20 -8.89 14.86
C THR A 218 55.86 -8.72 16.35
N GLY A 219 54.67 -8.21 16.65
CA GLY A 219 54.19 -7.97 18.02
C GLY A 219 53.47 -9.18 18.64
N GLY A 220 53.20 -10.22 17.83
CA GLY A 220 52.49 -11.41 18.28
C GLY A 220 51.06 -11.14 18.73
N ASN A 221 50.37 -10.13 18.21
CA ASN A 221 48.95 -9.90 18.52
C ASN A 221 48.10 -10.25 17.30
N GLY A 222 46.96 -10.91 17.52
CA GLY A 222 46.04 -11.36 16.47
C GLY A 222 44.65 -10.73 16.58
N LYS A 223 44.56 -9.49 17.09
CA LYS A 223 43.30 -8.82 17.43
C LYS A 223 42.79 -7.93 16.30
N VAL A 224 41.52 -8.05 15.93
CA VAL A 224 40.90 -7.30 14.83
C VAL A 224 39.62 -6.58 15.31
N ALA A 225 39.43 -5.33 14.88
CA ALA A 225 38.17 -4.60 15.11
C ALA A 225 37.31 -4.49 13.83
N VAL A 226 37.78 -5.08 12.73
CA VAL A 226 37.12 -5.07 11.42
C VAL A 226 36.40 -6.40 11.18
N CYS A 227 35.12 -6.33 10.84
CA CYS A 227 34.30 -7.47 10.41
C CYS A 227 35.00 -8.28 9.31
N GLY A 228 35.17 -9.58 9.53
CA GLY A 228 35.88 -10.49 8.63
C GLY A 228 37.41 -10.34 8.63
N GLY A 229 37.97 -9.67 9.64
CA GLY A 229 39.41 -9.43 9.77
C GLY A 229 40.25 -10.70 9.71
N GLN A 230 41.39 -10.61 9.03
CA GLN A 230 42.34 -11.72 8.86
C GLN A 230 43.45 -11.64 9.90
N ASN A 231 43.79 -12.74 10.57
CA ASN A 231 44.97 -12.81 11.43
C ASN A 231 46.26 -12.68 10.62
N THR A 232 47.24 -11.94 11.12
CA THR A 232 48.58 -11.87 10.55
C THR A 232 49.67 -12.35 11.52
N SER A 233 49.29 -12.75 12.73
CA SER A 233 50.20 -13.31 13.72
C SER A 233 50.27 -14.84 13.63
N ASN A 234 51.47 -15.40 13.86
CA ASN A 234 51.71 -16.85 13.72
C ASN A 234 51.35 -17.66 14.97
N SER A 235 51.25 -17.01 16.14
CA SER A 235 51.12 -17.67 17.45
C SER A 235 49.84 -17.33 18.21
N ASN A 236 49.27 -16.13 17.99
CA ASN A 236 48.18 -15.59 18.77
C ASN A 236 46.92 -15.34 17.91
N GLY A 237 45.79 -15.07 18.57
CA GLY A 237 44.47 -15.02 17.96
C GLY A 237 43.58 -16.20 18.36
N SER A 238 42.38 -16.23 17.78
CA SER A 238 41.34 -17.18 18.14
C SER A 238 41.64 -18.58 17.61
N THR A 239 41.34 -19.62 18.42
CA THR A 239 41.46 -21.03 18.02
C THR A 239 40.38 -21.46 17.03
N GLY A 240 39.26 -20.74 16.99
CA GLY A 240 38.16 -20.97 16.08
C GLY A 240 37.79 -19.71 15.32
N GLN A 241 37.12 -19.90 14.19
CA GLN A 241 36.56 -18.79 13.44
C GLN A 241 35.49 -18.08 14.27
N GLN A 242 35.54 -16.76 14.29
CA GLN A 242 34.54 -15.90 14.91
C GLN A 242 33.65 -15.27 13.83
N PHE A 243 32.42 -14.93 14.20
CA PHE A 243 31.36 -14.53 13.28
C PHE A 243 30.66 -13.25 13.72
N LEU A 244 29.52 -12.90 13.12
CA LEU A 244 28.80 -11.65 13.41
C LEU A 244 28.47 -11.49 14.91
N ARG A 245 27.96 -12.53 15.60
CA ARG A 245 27.73 -12.47 17.05
C ARG A 245 28.98 -12.12 17.88
N ASP A 246 30.14 -12.58 17.43
CA ASP A 246 31.41 -12.36 18.11
C ASP A 246 31.95 -10.97 17.79
N PHE A 247 31.78 -10.52 16.54
CA PHE A 247 32.08 -9.17 16.11
C PHE A 247 31.32 -8.14 16.93
N VAL A 248 30.00 -8.30 17.08
CA VAL A 248 29.21 -7.35 17.85
C VAL A 248 29.59 -7.36 19.33
N LYS A 249 29.93 -8.53 19.89
CA LYS A 249 30.36 -8.66 21.29
C LYS A 249 31.76 -8.09 21.56
N GLY A 250 32.71 -8.36 20.67
CA GLY A 250 34.12 -8.03 20.87
C GLY A 250 34.52 -6.65 20.33
N SER A 251 33.88 -6.20 19.25
CA SER A 251 34.23 -4.96 18.56
C SER A 251 33.21 -3.85 18.80
N LEU A 252 31.91 -4.13 18.88
CA LEU A 252 30.88 -3.07 19.04
C LEU A 252 30.47 -2.80 20.48
N GLU A 253 30.76 -3.72 21.41
CA GLU A 253 30.24 -3.72 22.79
C GLU A 253 28.70 -3.67 22.83
N ASP A 254 28.13 -2.56 23.31
CA ASP A 254 26.69 -2.28 23.31
C ASP A 254 26.22 -1.54 22.06
N GLY A 255 27.11 -1.32 21.09
CA GLY A 255 26.89 -0.52 19.88
C GLY A 255 27.50 0.88 19.96
N SER A 256 28.27 1.20 21.01
CA SER A 256 28.92 2.50 21.20
C SER A 256 30.29 2.63 20.52
N LYS A 257 30.88 1.53 20.04
CA LYS A 257 32.22 1.51 19.45
C LYS A 257 32.24 0.87 18.07
N ASN A 258 33.25 1.27 17.28
CA ASN A 258 33.64 0.63 16.02
C ASN A 258 32.54 0.48 14.95
N TRP A 259 31.45 1.23 15.04
CA TRP A 259 30.43 1.30 14.00
C TRP A 259 30.19 2.75 13.55
N PRO A 260 30.15 3.04 12.24
CA PRO A 260 30.38 2.12 11.10
C PRO A 260 31.87 1.93 10.74
N THR A 261 32.78 2.60 11.47
CA THR A 261 34.23 2.60 11.19
C THR A 261 35.01 2.01 12.37
N SER A 262 35.94 1.11 12.09
CA SER A 262 36.78 0.44 13.08
C SER A 262 37.85 1.37 13.69
N LYS A 263 38.38 0.99 14.85
CA LYS A 263 39.59 1.59 15.41
C LYS A 263 40.81 0.73 15.14
N HIS A 264 41.93 1.39 14.86
CA HIS A 264 43.21 0.77 14.57
C HIS A 264 44.28 1.28 15.53
N LYS A 265 45.07 0.35 16.06
CA LYS A 265 46.24 0.63 16.90
C LYS A 265 47.53 0.26 16.17
N ALA A 266 47.62 -0.97 15.64
CA ALA A 266 48.82 -1.45 14.97
C ALA A 266 48.53 -2.61 13.99
N GLY A 267 49.35 -2.73 12.95
CA GLY A 267 49.29 -3.84 11.99
C GLY A 267 48.15 -3.69 10.97
N THR A 268 47.51 -4.78 10.56
CA THR A 268 46.47 -4.77 9.50
C THR A 268 45.19 -5.50 9.92
N PRO A 269 43.99 -5.13 9.44
CA PRO A 269 43.71 -4.02 8.54
C PRO A 269 43.82 -2.66 9.25
N ALA A 270 44.26 -1.64 8.52
CA ALA A 270 44.16 -0.25 8.96
C ALA A 270 42.68 0.18 9.01
N SER A 271 42.37 1.19 9.81
CA SER A 271 41.03 1.77 9.86
C SER A 271 40.76 2.56 8.56
N GLU A 272 39.63 2.28 7.92
CA GLU A 272 39.15 3.04 6.77
C GLU A 272 37.70 3.48 7.00
N THR A 273 37.31 4.62 6.41
CA THR A 273 35.95 5.13 6.51
C THR A 273 34.93 4.07 6.09
N ASN A 274 34.01 3.76 7.02
CA ASN A 274 32.92 2.80 6.90
C ASN A 274 33.37 1.36 6.60
N ASP A 275 34.60 0.97 6.97
CA ASP A 275 35.13 -0.38 6.76
C ASP A 275 34.21 -1.51 7.28
N ASN A 276 33.63 -1.34 8.47
CA ASN A 276 32.73 -2.32 9.05
C ASN A 276 31.37 -2.39 8.33
N ALA A 277 30.80 -1.24 7.95
CA ALA A 277 29.59 -1.22 7.14
C ALA A 277 29.81 -1.87 5.76
N LYS A 278 30.96 -1.61 5.11
CA LYS A 278 31.36 -2.22 3.83
C LYS A 278 31.51 -3.73 3.97
N ALA A 279 32.20 -4.20 5.01
CA ALA A 279 32.43 -5.61 5.25
C ALA A 279 31.10 -6.36 5.51
N VAL A 280 30.24 -5.83 6.38
CA VAL A 280 28.92 -6.42 6.65
C VAL A 280 28.06 -6.44 5.38
N ALA A 281 27.97 -5.33 4.64
CA ALA A 281 27.22 -5.29 3.38
C ALA A 281 27.75 -6.30 2.35
N GLY A 282 29.08 -6.40 2.25
CA GLY A 282 29.76 -7.33 1.36
C GLY A 282 29.47 -8.80 1.68
N ASP A 283 29.32 -9.16 2.96
CA ASP A 283 28.97 -10.52 3.35
C ASP A 283 27.46 -10.79 3.18
N LEU A 284 26.59 -9.85 3.56
CA LEU A 284 25.13 -9.99 3.39
C LEU A 284 24.72 -10.13 1.92
N THR A 285 25.36 -9.38 1.02
CA THR A 285 25.06 -9.45 -0.42
C THR A 285 25.57 -10.73 -1.10
N LYS A 286 26.46 -11.49 -0.46
CA LYS A 286 26.95 -12.81 -0.94
C LYS A 286 26.12 -14.00 -0.49
N LEU A 287 25.14 -13.81 0.40
CA LEU A 287 24.23 -14.86 0.84
C LEU A 287 23.38 -15.39 -0.32
N THR A 288 22.80 -16.59 -0.16
CA THR A 288 21.85 -17.11 -1.15
C THR A 288 20.57 -16.27 -1.20
N SER A 289 19.76 -16.41 -2.26
CA SER A 289 18.49 -15.68 -2.37
C SER A 289 17.60 -15.89 -1.15
N ASP A 290 17.41 -17.14 -0.72
CA ASP A 290 16.60 -17.50 0.44
C ASP A 290 17.14 -16.87 1.73
N GLU A 291 18.46 -16.90 1.93
CA GLU A 291 19.11 -16.29 3.09
C GLU A 291 18.95 -14.76 3.09
N LYS A 292 19.01 -14.12 1.92
CA LYS A 292 18.75 -12.67 1.78
C LYS A 292 17.32 -12.32 2.19
N THR A 293 16.32 -13.13 1.81
CA THR A 293 14.93 -12.88 2.22
C THR A 293 14.74 -12.96 3.74
N ILE A 294 15.44 -13.89 4.40
CA ILE A 294 15.44 -14.01 5.86
C ILE A 294 16.07 -12.77 6.49
N VAL A 295 17.24 -12.35 5.99
CA VAL A 295 17.94 -11.16 6.48
C VAL A 295 17.11 -9.90 6.28
N ALA A 296 16.46 -9.74 5.12
CA ALA A 296 15.60 -8.60 4.83
C ALA A 296 14.42 -8.52 5.81
N GLY A 297 13.76 -9.65 6.06
CA GLY A 297 12.71 -9.73 7.08
C GLY A 297 13.21 -9.38 8.49
N LEU A 298 14.43 -9.78 8.86
CA LEU A 298 15.03 -9.41 10.13
C LEU A 298 15.41 -7.92 10.21
N LEU A 299 15.89 -7.32 9.13
CA LEU A 299 16.23 -5.89 9.08
C LEU A 299 14.97 -5.03 9.22
N ALA A 300 13.90 -5.38 8.51
CA ALA A 300 12.59 -4.75 8.68
C ALA A 300 12.08 -4.87 10.13
N LYS A 301 12.24 -6.05 10.73
CA LYS A 301 11.80 -6.35 12.10
C LYS A 301 12.61 -5.64 13.19
N THR A 302 13.91 -5.48 13.03
CA THR A 302 14.82 -5.10 14.12
C THR A 302 15.40 -3.69 13.99
N ILE A 303 15.47 -3.15 12.76
CA ILE A 303 16.12 -1.87 12.50
C ILE A 303 15.15 -0.86 11.89
N GLU A 304 14.54 -1.21 10.77
CA GLU A 304 13.86 -0.23 9.91
C GLU A 304 12.40 0.03 10.31
N GLY A 305 11.77 -0.96 10.94
CA GLY A 305 10.32 -1.05 11.02
C GLY A 305 9.72 -1.49 9.69
N GLY A 306 8.52 -2.05 9.74
CA GLY A 306 7.74 -2.39 8.55
C GLY A 306 6.28 -2.03 8.75
N GLU A 307 5.73 -1.29 7.79
CA GLU A 307 4.31 -0.99 7.74
C GLU A 307 3.61 -1.89 6.72
N VAL A 308 2.44 -2.37 7.07
CA VAL A 308 1.62 -3.26 6.26
C VAL A 308 0.30 -2.58 5.96
N VAL A 309 -0.11 -2.63 4.70
CA VAL A 309 -1.42 -2.11 4.27
C VAL A 309 -2.23 -3.24 3.64
N GLU A 310 -3.51 -3.27 3.98
CA GLU A 310 -4.48 -4.19 3.41
C GLU A 310 -5.43 -3.46 2.45
N ILE A 311 -5.37 -3.83 1.18
CA ILE A 311 -6.10 -3.18 0.08
C ILE A 311 -7.07 -4.21 -0.53
N ARG A 312 -8.26 -4.35 0.07
CA ARG A 312 -9.28 -5.31 -0.39
C ARG A 312 -10.02 -4.84 -1.64
N ALA A 313 -10.29 -3.54 -1.71
CA ALA A 313 -11.04 -2.93 -2.81
C ALA A 313 -10.83 -1.41 -2.79
N VAL A 314 -10.96 -0.78 -3.95
CA VAL A 314 -11.23 0.66 -4.03
C VAL A 314 -12.75 0.84 -4.16
N SER A 315 -13.34 1.50 -3.16
CA SER A 315 -14.76 1.84 -3.14
C SER A 315 -14.96 3.32 -3.46
N SER A 316 -16.12 3.62 -4.03
CA SER A 316 -16.55 4.95 -4.41
C SER A 316 -18.00 5.11 -4.00
N THR A 317 -18.29 6.13 -3.19
CA THR A 317 -19.65 6.65 -3.03
C THR A 317 -19.72 7.99 -3.74
N SER A 318 -20.47 8.07 -4.83
CA SER A 318 -20.62 9.29 -5.63
C SER A 318 -21.86 10.07 -5.20
N VAL A 319 -21.75 11.40 -5.19
CA VAL A 319 -22.86 12.34 -5.04
C VAL A 319 -22.74 13.34 -6.17
N MET A 320 -23.65 13.26 -7.14
CA MET A 320 -23.56 13.96 -8.42
C MET A 320 -24.78 14.83 -8.65
N VAL A 321 -24.56 16.03 -9.21
CA VAL A 321 -25.61 16.86 -9.77
C VAL A 321 -25.47 16.81 -11.29
N ASN A 322 -26.41 16.17 -11.96
CA ASN A 322 -26.42 15.98 -13.40
C ASN A 322 -27.39 16.98 -14.05
N ALA A 323 -26.93 17.67 -15.08
CA ALA A 323 -27.78 18.39 -16.02
C ALA A 323 -27.96 17.51 -17.27
N CYS A 324 -29.19 17.14 -17.55
CA CYS A 324 -29.58 16.25 -18.62
C CYS A 324 -30.43 16.99 -19.66
N TYR A 325 -30.30 16.57 -20.91
CA TYR A 325 -31.14 17.04 -22.00
C TYR A 325 -31.66 15.86 -22.83
N ASP A 326 -32.97 15.83 -23.01
CA ASP A 326 -33.71 14.86 -23.78
C ASP A 326 -33.91 15.41 -25.20
N LEU A 327 -33.30 14.73 -26.18
CA LEU A 327 -33.42 15.05 -27.59
C LEU A 327 -34.74 14.49 -28.11
N LEU A 328 -35.75 15.34 -28.23
CA LEU A 328 -37.05 14.94 -28.77
C LEU A 328 -36.88 14.47 -30.22
N SER A 329 -37.21 13.19 -30.46
CA SER A 329 -37.28 12.61 -31.80
C SER A 329 -38.75 12.43 -32.18
N GLU A 330 -39.18 13.00 -33.29
CA GLU A 330 -40.52 12.76 -33.82
C GLU A 330 -40.67 11.27 -34.22
N GLY A 331 -41.70 10.59 -33.71
CA GLY A 331 -42.21 9.34 -34.29
C GLY A 331 -41.79 8.00 -33.67
N LEU A 332 -40.89 7.96 -32.68
CA LEU A 332 -40.62 6.74 -31.89
C LEU A 332 -40.78 7.06 -30.40
N GLY A 333 -41.46 6.22 -29.62
CA GLY A 333 -41.58 6.35 -28.15
C GLY A 333 -40.26 6.20 -27.38
N VAL A 334 -39.12 6.46 -28.03
CA VAL A 334 -37.76 6.40 -27.53
C VAL A 334 -37.16 7.81 -27.63
N VAL A 335 -36.66 8.33 -26.53
CA VAL A 335 -36.09 9.67 -26.40
C VAL A 335 -34.60 9.54 -26.06
N PRO A 336 -33.69 9.86 -26.99
CA PRO A 336 -32.28 9.97 -26.67
C PRO A 336 -32.01 11.04 -25.60
N TYR A 337 -31.07 10.78 -24.69
CA TYR A 337 -30.65 11.75 -23.69
C TYR A 337 -29.15 11.82 -23.56
N ALA A 338 -28.66 12.97 -23.11
CA ALA A 338 -27.28 13.17 -22.69
C ALA A 338 -27.25 13.97 -21.39
N CYS A 339 -26.33 13.63 -20.49
CA CYS A 339 -26.13 14.34 -19.23
C CYS A 339 -24.67 14.68 -18.98
N VAL A 340 -24.46 15.82 -18.33
CA VAL A 340 -23.19 16.23 -17.76
C VAL A 340 -23.39 16.45 -16.26
N GLY A 341 -22.60 15.72 -15.47
CA GLY A 341 -22.66 15.70 -14.02
C GLY A 341 -21.39 16.23 -13.39
N LEU A 342 -21.54 17.02 -12.33
CA LEU A 342 -20.47 17.47 -11.45
C LEU A 342 -20.81 17.12 -10.02
N GLY A 343 -19.82 16.71 -9.23
CA GLY A 343 -20.06 16.29 -7.87
C GLY A 343 -18.81 15.87 -7.12
N GLY A 344 -19.01 15.04 -6.11
CA GLY A 344 -17.94 14.52 -5.27
C GLY A 344 -18.01 13.00 -5.14
N ASN A 345 -16.84 12.39 -4.96
CA ASN A 345 -16.68 10.99 -4.60
C ASN A 345 -16.02 10.89 -3.24
N PHE A 346 -16.59 10.04 -2.39
CA PHE A 346 -15.99 9.55 -1.18
C PHE A 346 -15.28 8.24 -1.53
N VAL A 347 -13.95 8.29 -1.68
CA VAL A 347 -13.14 7.14 -2.13
C VAL A 347 -12.54 6.43 -0.93
N GLY A 348 -12.80 5.13 -0.80
CA GLY A 348 -12.21 4.28 0.24
C GLY A 348 -11.22 3.26 -0.33
N VAL A 349 -9.95 3.31 0.10
CA VAL A 349 -8.86 2.43 -0.35
C VAL A 349 -8.57 1.33 0.67
N VAL A 350 -8.60 1.68 1.95
CA VAL A 350 -8.44 0.79 3.11
C VAL A 350 -9.73 0.84 3.92
N ASP A 351 -10.10 -0.28 4.54
CA ASP A 351 -11.34 -0.36 5.31
C ASP A 351 -11.38 0.71 6.42
N GLY A 352 -12.42 1.55 6.40
CA GLY A 352 -12.67 2.56 7.42
C GLY A 352 -12.08 3.95 7.14
N HIS A 353 -11.32 4.14 6.05
CA HIS A 353 -10.79 5.45 5.65
C HIS A 353 -11.40 5.92 4.33
N ILE A 354 -11.79 7.19 4.27
CA ILE A 354 -12.50 7.77 3.14
C ILE A 354 -11.89 9.12 2.80
N THR A 355 -11.48 9.30 1.54
CA THR A 355 -10.94 10.55 1.01
C THR A 355 -11.96 11.19 0.08
N PRO A 356 -12.47 12.41 0.39
CA PRO A 356 -13.33 13.15 -0.51
C PRO A 356 -12.52 13.70 -1.69
N LYS A 357 -13.03 13.52 -2.91
CA LYS A 357 -12.48 14.06 -4.15
C LYS A 357 -13.61 14.63 -5.01
N LEU A 358 -13.29 15.57 -5.89
CA LEU A 358 -14.25 16.05 -6.88
C LEU A 358 -14.34 15.06 -8.04
N ALA A 359 -15.48 15.03 -8.73
CA ALA A 359 -15.67 14.17 -9.89
C ALA A 359 -16.60 14.81 -10.92
N TYR A 360 -16.50 14.30 -12.15
CA TYR A 360 -17.48 14.55 -13.18
C TYR A 360 -17.96 13.23 -13.78
N ARG A 361 -19.21 13.26 -14.25
CA ARG A 361 -19.86 12.12 -14.90
C ARG A 361 -20.47 12.57 -16.22
N LEU A 362 -20.32 11.75 -17.25
CA LEU A 362 -20.96 11.94 -18.54
C LEU A 362 -21.88 10.74 -18.77
N LYS A 363 -23.14 10.99 -19.11
CA LYS A 363 -24.12 9.93 -19.41
C LYS A 363 -24.72 10.16 -20.79
N ALA A 364 -24.99 9.10 -21.52
CA ALA A 364 -25.75 9.18 -22.76
C ALA A 364 -26.50 7.87 -22.99
N GLY A 365 -27.75 7.97 -23.44
CA GLY A 365 -28.59 6.79 -23.59
C GLY A 365 -29.92 7.08 -24.25
N LEU A 366 -30.84 6.13 -24.07
CA LEU A 366 -32.20 6.17 -24.57
C LEU A 366 -33.16 5.99 -23.40
N SER A 367 -34.24 6.77 -23.40
CA SER A 367 -35.36 6.67 -22.48
C SER A 367 -36.59 6.18 -23.25
N TYR A 368 -37.33 5.22 -22.71
CA TYR A 368 -38.57 4.70 -23.27
C TYR A 368 -39.71 5.00 -22.31
N GLN A 369 -40.74 5.70 -22.79
CA GLN A 369 -41.89 6.05 -21.97
C GLN A 369 -42.86 4.86 -21.92
N LEU A 370 -43.02 4.27 -20.73
CA LEU A 370 -43.95 3.15 -20.49
C LEU A 370 -45.37 3.66 -20.20
N SER A 371 -45.47 4.72 -19.40
CA SER A 371 -46.69 5.49 -19.12
C SER A 371 -46.32 6.97 -18.94
N PRO A 372 -47.29 7.89 -18.82
CA PRO A 372 -47.00 9.30 -18.53
C PRO A 372 -46.11 9.50 -17.27
N GLU A 373 -46.24 8.62 -16.28
CA GLU A 373 -45.56 8.67 -14.99
C GLU A 373 -44.32 7.77 -14.93
N ILE A 374 -44.19 6.76 -15.81
CA ILE A 374 -43.13 5.76 -15.74
C ILE A 374 -42.32 5.75 -17.03
N SER A 375 -41.00 5.93 -16.91
CA SER A 375 -40.05 5.74 -18.01
C SER A 375 -38.97 4.74 -17.64
N ALA A 376 -38.56 3.91 -18.60
CA ALA A 376 -37.38 3.05 -18.48
C ALA A 376 -36.24 3.67 -19.28
N PHE A 377 -34.99 3.54 -18.83
CA PHE A 377 -33.84 4.07 -19.56
C PHE A 377 -32.69 3.07 -19.58
N ALA A 378 -31.92 3.15 -20.66
CA ALA A 378 -30.68 2.40 -20.83
C ALA A 378 -29.62 3.32 -21.46
N GLY A 379 -28.42 3.29 -20.93
CA GLY A 379 -27.36 4.19 -21.36
C GLY A 379 -25.96 3.69 -21.03
N GLY A 380 -24.98 4.49 -21.42
CA GLY A 380 -23.60 4.33 -21.02
C GLY A 380 -23.12 5.58 -20.30
N PHE A 381 -22.19 5.38 -19.36
CA PHE A 381 -21.60 6.49 -18.62
C PHE A 381 -20.09 6.38 -18.53
N TYR A 382 -19.46 7.55 -18.38
CA TYR A 382 -18.06 7.72 -18.01
C TYR A 382 -17.99 8.53 -16.72
N HIS A 383 -17.31 7.98 -15.72
CA HIS A 383 -17.09 8.64 -14.43
C HIS A 383 -15.61 8.85 -14.20
N ARG A 384 -15.21 10.06 -13.78
CA ARG A 384 -13.82 10.37 -13.46
C ARG A 384 -13.73 11.17 -12.19
N VAL A 385 -12.89 10.67 -11.28
CA VAL A 385 -12.45 11.42 -10.10
C VAL A 385 -11.33 12.36 -10.51
N VAL A 386 -11.47 13.62 -10.14
CA VAL A 386 -10.53 14.71 -10.46
C VAL A 386 -9.61 14.95 -9.27
N GLY A 387 -8.33 15.16 -9.55
CA GLY A 387 -7.32 15.47 -8.55
C GLY A 387 -5.94 15.01 -8.99
N ASP A 388 -5.01 15.17 -8.06
CA ASP A 388 -3.62 14.69 -8.10
C ASP A 388 -3.46 13.17 -8.01
N GLY A 389 -4.56 12.45 -7.78
CA GLY A 389 -4.55 10.99 -7.57
C GLY A 389 -3.98 10.58 -6.22
N VAL A 390 -3.72 11.52 -5.30
CA VAL A 390 -3.12 11.24 -3.99
C VAL A 390 -4.21 10.94 -2.96
N TYR A 391 -4.04 9.86 -2.22
CA TYR A 391 -4.91 9.42 -1.14
C TYR A 391 -4.07 9.21 0.12
N ASP A 392 -4.07 10.22 0.99
CA ASP A 392 -3.23 10.29 2.18
C ASP A 392 -3.93 9.73 3.44
N ASP A 393 -3.13 9.58 4.49
CA ASP A 393 -3.57 9.13 5.83
C ASP A 393 -4.24 7.75 5.82
N LEU A 394 -3.87 6.89 4.88
CA LEU A 394 -4.38 5.52 4.84
C LEU A 394 -3.86 4.75 6.06
N PRO A 395 -4.71 4.11 6.87
CA PRO A 395 -4.24 3.41 8.06
C PRO A 395 -3.32 2.25 7.67
N ALA A 396 -2.13 2.22 8.27
CA ALA A 396 -1.16 1.14 8.13
C ALA A 396 -0.99 0.41 9.46
N GLN A 397 -0.69 -0.89 9.39
CA GLN A 397 -0.47 -1.74 10.54
C GLN A 397 1.01 -2.06 10.68
N ARG A 398 1.52 -2.10 11.91
CA ARG A 398 2.89 -2.58 12.16
C ARG A 398 2.95 -4.09 12.07
N LEU A 399 4.14 -4.61 11.76
CA LEU A 399 4.43 -6.03 11.92
C LEU A 399 4.19 -6.46 13.37
N VAL A 400 3.58 -7.64 13.56
CA VAL A 400 3.27 -8.18 14.90
C VAL A 400 4.56 -8.48 15.67
N ASP A 401 5.63 -8.81 14.94
CA ASP A 401 6.92 -9.11 15.52
C ASP A 401 7.91 -7.94 15.45
N ASP A 402 7.43 -6.72 15.17
CA ASP A 402 8.26 -5.52 15.12
C ASP A 402 8.95 -5.24 16.46
N THR A 403 10.27 -5.18 16.42
CA THR A 403 11.15 -4.85 17.56
C THR A 403 12.04 -3.65 17.25
N SER A 404 11.78 -2.94 16.15
CA SER A 404 12.53 -1.76 15.73
C SER A 404 12.37 -0.60 16.71
N PRO A 405 13.31 0.37 16.72
CA PRO A 405 13.23 1.55 17.57
C PRO A 405 11.93 2.34 17.39
N ALA A 406 11.49 3.02 18.45
CA ALA A 406 10.31 3.89 18.39
C ALA A 406 10.49 5.03 17.37
N GLY A 407 9.40 5.41 16.70
CA GLY A 407 9.38 6.49 15.69
C GLY A 407 9.82 6.07 14.28
N ARG A 408 10.06 4.77 14.05
CA ARG A 408 10.35 4.24 12.72
C ARG A 408 9.11 4.12 11.82
N THR A 409 7.91 4.01 12.39
CA THR A 409 6.64 3.95 11.66
C THR A 409 5.80 5.20 11.97
N LYS A 410 4.97 5.63 11.02
CA LYS A 410 3.94 6.68 11.16
C LYS A 410 2.52 6.11 11.25
N ASP A 411 2.38 4.80 11.06
CA ASP A 411 1.13 4.05 11.06
C ASP A 411 0.15 4.55 9.97
N THR A 412 0.69 5.19 8.94
CA THR A 412 -0.07 5.82 7.84
C THR A 412 0.66 5.70 6.52
N ALA A 413 -0.09 5.42 5.46
CA ALA A 413 0.39 5.30 4.09
C ALA A 413 -0.31 6.29 3.15
N ILE A 414 0.30 6.46 1.99
CA ILE A 414 -0.17 7.27 0.87
C ILE A 414 -0.31 6.35 -0.33
N ALA A 415 -1.52 6.27 -0.89
CA ALA A 415 -1.73 5.66 -2.21
C ALA A 415 -1.78 6.73 -3.29
N ASN A 416 -1.27 6.40 -4.46
CA ASN A 416 -1.42 7.24 -5.65
C ASN A 416 -2.02 6.41 -6.78
N PHE A 417 -3.13 6.87 -7.37
CA PHE A 417 -3.74 6.27 -8.55
C PHE A 417 -4.70 7.24 -9.25
N SER A 418 -4.88 7.04 -10.55
CA SER A 418 -5.95 7.70 -11.31
C SER A 418 -7.21 6.84 -11.24
N MET A 419 -8.31 7.43 -10.76
CA MET A 419 -9.60 6.74 -10.66
C MET A 419 -10.58 7.22 -11.74
N ALA A 420 -10.92 6.30 -12.65
CA ALA A 420 -12.02 6.45 -13.59
C ALA A 420 -12.68 5.09 -13.79
N TYR A 421 -13.91 5.10 -14.28
CA TYR A 421 -14.63 3.89 -14.67
C TYR A 421 -15.68 4.22 -15.73
N VAL A 422 -16.01 3.21 -16.53
CA VAL A 422 -17.05 3.29 -17.57
C VAL A 422 -18.07 2.22 -17.30
N GLY A 423 -19.34 2.50 -17.53
CA GLY A 423 -20.39 1.52 -17.25
C GLY A 423 -21.58 1.66 -18.18
N GLY A 424 -22.45 0.67 -18.10
CA GLY A 424 -23.82 0.79 -18.59
C GLY A 424 -24.74 1.17 -17.44
N GLU A 425 -25.83 1.89 -17.71
CA GLU A 425 -26.89 2.15 -16.75
C GLU A 425 -28.22 1.61 -17.29
N PHE A 426 -29.00 0.99 -16.41
CA PHE A 426 -30.33 0.45 -16.71
C PHE A 426 -31.26 0.77 -15.57
N GLY A 427 -32.30 1.56 -15.80
CA GLY A 427 -33.12 2.06 -14.72
C GLY A 427 -34.54 2.42 -15.11
N VAL A 428 -35.28 2.84 -14.10
CA VAL A 428 -36.66 3.33 -14.21
C VAL A 428 -36.79 4.67 -13.47
N ARG A 429 -37.60 5.57 -14.00
CA ARG A 429 -37.97 6.85 -13.38
C ARG A 429 -39.47 6.89 -13.17
N PHE A 430 -39.88 7.39 -12.01
CA PHE A 430 -41.28 7.60 -11.60
C PHE A 430 -41.51 9.10 -11.41
N ALA A 431 -42.27 9.71 -12.30
CA ALA A 431 -42.65 11.12 -12.25
C ALA A 431 -43.97 11.33 -11.48
N PHE A 432 -44.09 12.46 -10.79
CA PHE A 432 -45.28 12.84 -10.02
C PHE A 432 -45.44 14.36 -9.87
#